data_AF-Q1ITD1-F1
#
_entry.id   AF-Q1ITD1-F1
#
_cell.length_a   1.000
_cell.length_b   1.000
_cell.length_c   1.000
_cell.angle_alpha   90.00
_cell.angle_beta   90.00
_cell.angle_gamma   90.00
#
_symmetry.space_group_name_H-M   'P 1'
#
loop_
_entity.id
_entity.type
_entity.pdbx_description
1 polymer ?
#
loop_
_entity_poly.entity_id
_entity_poly.type
_entity_poly.pdbx_seq_one_letter_code
_entity_poly.pdbx_strand_id
1 'polypeptide(L)' 'MPFANTAQVGDRVTFRIADVFLPEPAEVLANLTAELEANGVVVEFSDSGNNLRAYAVVRITAQQAVVLPVSALRVMHCG' A
#
# COMPACT_ATOMS: atom_id res chain seq x y z
N MET A 1 0.23 6.14 17.08
CA MET A 1 1.39 5.24 16.96
C MET A 1 1.59 4.93 15.47
N PRO A 2 2.54 5.53 14.73
CA PRO A 2 2.67 5.23 13.31
C PRO A 2 3.71 4.11 13.12
N PHE A 3 3.24 2.88 12.85
CA PHE A 3 4.08 1.72 12.53
C PHE A 3 4.38 1.61 11.02
N ALA A 4 4.56 2.75 10.35
CA ALA A 4 4.84 2.81 8.93
C ALA A 4 6.33 2.58 8.61
N ASN A 5 7.24 2.96 9.52
CA ASN A 5 8.69 2.89 9.29
C ASN A 5 9.29 1.49 9.34
N THR A 6 8.50 0.45 9.62
CA THR A 6 8.99 -0.93 9.73
C THR A 6 8.63 -1.81 8.54
N ALA A 7 7.78 -1.35 7.62
CA ALA A 7 7.40 -2.15 6.45
C ALA A 7 8.64 -2.48 5.60
N GLN A 8 8.73 -3.73 5.16
CA GLN A 8 9.77 -4.24 4.28
C GLN A 8 9.16 -4.87 3.03
N VAL A 9 9.98 -5.03 1.98
CA VAL A 9 9.58 -5.81 0.81
C VAL A 9 9.28 -7.24 1.25
N GLY A 10 8.12 -7.76 0.86
CA GLY A 10 7.60 -9.06 1.26
C GLY A 10 6.60 -9.00 2.42
N ASP A 11 6.49 -7.89 3.16
CA ASP A 11 5.51 -7.76 4.23
C ASP A 11 4.08 -7.75 3.68
N ARG A 12 3.19 -8.44 4.40
CA ARG A 12 1.76 -8.29 4.22
C ARG A 12 1.30 -7.02 4.93
N VAL A 13 0.56 -6.19 4.21
CA VAL A 13 0.09 -4.89 4.69
C VAL A 13 -1.39 -4.71 4.40
N THR A 14 -2.06 -3.94 5.27
CA THR A 14 -3.42 -3.45 5.06
C THR A 14 -3.41 -1.93 4.99
N PHE A 15 -4.32 -1.35 4.19
CA PHE A 15 -4.41 0.08 3.94
C PHE A 15 -5.80 0.45 3.42
N ARG A 16 -6.16 1.74 3.45
CA ARG A 16 -7.43 2.23 2.91
C ARG A 16 -7.30 2.56 1.44
N ILE A 17 -8.34 2.28 0.66
CA ILE A 17 -8.35 2.61 -0.78
C ILE A 17 -8.25 4.12 -1.02
N ALA A 18 -8.78 4.94 -0.11
CA ALA A 18 -8.70 6.40 -0.19
C ALA A 18 -7.27 6.96 -0.07
N ASP A 19 -6.32 6.18 0.47
CA ASP A 19 -4.92 6.58 0.61
C ASP A 19 -4.08 6.19 -0.62
N VAL A 20 -4.69 5.51 -1.61
CA VAL A 20 -4.02 5.13 -2.86
C VAL A 20 -3.76 6.36 -3.71
N PHE A 21 -2.50 6.52 -4.09
CA PHE A 21 -2.04 7.59 -4.97
C PHE A 21 -2.16 7.20 -6.45
N LEU A 22 -1.82 5.95 -6.81
CA LEU A 22 -1.94 5.43 -8.17
C LEU A 22 -2.35 3.95 -8.18
N PRO A 23 -3.23 3.50 -9.11
CA PRO A 23 -4.11 4.34 -9.93
C PRO A 23 -5.11 5.11 -9.06
N GLU A 24 -5.93 6.00 -9.62
CA GLU A 24 -6.84 6.80 -8.79
C GLU A 24 -7.79 5.87 -7.98
N PRO A 25 -8.16 6.24 -6.74
CA PRO A 25 -8.98 5.37 -5.88
C PRO A 25 -10.28 4.90 -6.53
N ALA A 26 -10.88 5.70 -7.41
CA ALA A 26 -12.08 5.33 -8.16
C ALA A 26 -11.83 4.15 -9.13
N GLU A 27 -10.65 4.09 -9.76
CA GLU A 27 -10.23 2.99 -10.62
C GLU A 27 -9.96 1.72 -9.80
N VAL A 28 -9.42 1.86 -8.59
CA VAL A 28 -9.19 0.75 -7.67
C VAL A 28 -10.52 0.17 -7.17
N LEU A 29 -11.46 1.03 -6.77
CA LEU A 29 -12.81 0.64 -6.34
C LEU A 29 -13.64 0.00 -7.45
N ALA A 30 -13.46 0.40 -8.70
CA ALA A 30 -14.14 -0.26 -9.82
C ALA A 30 -13.73 -1.73 -9.99
N ASN A 31 -12.53 -2.10 -9.53
CA ASN A 31 -11.95 -3.44 -9.64
C ASN A 31 -12.05 -4.27 -8.35
N LEU A 32 -12.43 -3.65 -7.22
CA LEU A 32 -12.55 -4.32 -5.92
C LEU A 32 -13.99 -4.23 -5.40
N THR A 33 -14.49 -5.31 -4.80
CA THR A 33 -15.84 -5.37 -4.23
C THR A 33 -16.00 -4.44 -3.02
N ALA A 34 -16.26 -3.15 -3.19
CA ALA A 34 -16.72 -2.16 -2.18
C ALA A 34 -16.02 -2.12 -0.79
N GLU A 35 -14.90 -2.83 -0.60
CA GLU A 35 -14.17 -2.84 0.66
C GLU A 35 -13.38 -1.53 0.80
N LEU A 36 -13.59 -0.82 1.90
CA LEU A 36 -12.87 0.43 2.20
C LEU A 36 -11.38 0.19 2.49
N GLU A 37 -11.01 -1.04 2.83
CA GLU A 37 -9.64 -1.48 3.12
C GLU A 37 -9.23 -2.59 2.16
N ALA A 38 -7.98 -2.58 1.73
CA ALA A 38 -7.39 -3.63 0.92
C ALA A 38 -6.14 -4.19 1.58
N ASN A 39 -5.85 -5.43 1.22
CA ASN A 39 -4.68 -6.17 1.68
C ASN A 39 -3.75 -6.45 0.51
N GLY A 40 -2.45 -6.40 0.75
CA GLY A 40 -1.47 -6.71 -0.27
C GLY A 40 -0.10 -7.02 0.29
N VAL A 41 0.87 -7.16 -0.61
CA VAL A 41 2.26 -7.40 -0.29
C VAL A 41 3.11 -6.26 -0.83
N VAL A 42 3.98 -5.71 0.00
CA VAL A 42 4.95 -4.70 -0.44
C VAL A 42 5.93 -5.35 -1.41
N VAL A 43 6.06 -4.80 -2.61
CA VAL A 43 6.98 -5.32 -3.64
C VAL A 43 8.17 -4.40 -3.90
N GLU A 44 8.01 -3.10 -3.67
CA GLU A 44 9.05 -2.10 -3.87
C GLU A 44 8.74 -0.83 -3.07
N PHE A 45 9.76 0.01 -2.86
CA PHE A 45 9.61 1.36 -2.36
C PHE A 45 10.11 2.38 -3.39
N SER A 46 9.47 3.54 -3.42
CA SER A 46 9.87 4.67 -4.24
C SER A 46 10.21 5.88 -3.36
N ASP A 47 11.31 6.53 -3.69
CA ASP A 47 11.79 7.74 -3.03
C ASP A 47 11.10 8.97 -3.63
N SER A 48 11.02 10.06 -2.86
CA SER A 48 10.50 11.35 -3.35
C SER A 48 11.36 12.50 -2.87
N GLY A 49 12.15 13.06 -3.78
CA GLY A 49 13.18 14.05 -3.45
C GLY A 49 14.17 13.48 -2.43
N ASN A 50 14.23 14.10 -1.25
CA ASN A 50 15.12 13.67 -0.16
C ASN A 50 14.46 12.67 0.81
N ASN A 51 13.19 12.31 0.59
CA ASN A 51 12.48 11.35 1.42
C ASN A 51 12.67 9.94 0.87
N LEU A 52 13.57 9.19 1.49
CA LEU A 52 13.74 7.76 1.19
C LEU A 52 12.48 6.99 1.60
N ARG A 53 12.07 6.03 0.76
CA ARG A 53 10.87 5.20 0.94
C ARG A 53 9.63 6.04 1.24
N ALA A 54 9.43 7.13 0.49
CA ALA A 54 8.26 7.98 0.64
C ALA A 54 6.97 7.21 0.29
N TYR A 55 7.05 6.36 -0.73
CA TYR A 55 5.92 5.58 -1.25
C TYR A 55 6.25 4.09 -1.26
N ALA A 56 5.23 3.26 -1.10
CA ALA A 56 5.31 1.82 -1.31
C ALA A 56 4.51 1.43 -2.55
N VAL A 57 5.06 0.49 -3.30
CA VAL A 57 4.32 -0.27 -4.32
C VAL A 57 3.81 -1.53 -3.65
N VAL A 58 2.49 -1.69 -3.61
CA VAL A 58 1.81 -2.83 -2.96
C VAL A 58 1.04 -3.61 -4.00
N ARG A 59 1.36 -4.89 -4.12
CA ARG A 59 0.63 -5.82 -4.98
C ARG A 59 -0.59 -6.34 -4.25
N ILE A 60 -1.77 -6.12 -4.81
CA ILE A 60 -3.05 -6.55 -4.24
C ILE A 60 -3.61 -7.78 -4.94
N THR A 61 -3.35 -7.95 -6.24
CA THR A 61 -3.67 -9.16 -7.01
C THR A 61 -2.49 -9.54 -7.91
N ALA A 62 -2.57 -10.66 -8.62
CA ALA A 62 -1.53 -11.08 -9.56
C ALA A 62 -1.27 -10.05 -10.69
N GLN A 63 -2.25 -9.22 -11.02
CA GLN A 63 -2.21 -8.28 -12.15
C GLN A 63 -2.30 -6.81 -11.73
N GLN A 64 -2.53 -6.54 -10.44
CA GLN A 64 -2.79 -5.19 -9.95
C GLN A 64 -1.87 -4.84 -8.77
N ALA A 65 -1.25 -3.67 -8.88
CA ALA A 65 -0.49 -3.03 -7.84
C ALA A 65 -0.97 -1.59 -7.65
N VAL A 66 -0.78 -1.09 -6.45
CA VAL A 66 -1.11 0.28 -6.07
C VAL A 66 0.12 0.97 -5.48
N VAL A 67 0.16 2.28 -5.61
CA VAL A 67 1.17 3.14 -4.99
C VAL A 67 0.49 3.96 -3.91
N LEU A 68 1.06 3.99 -2.71
CA LEU A 68 0.55 4.79 -1.59
C LEU A 68 1.68 5.23 -0.66
N PRO A 69 1.48 6.30 0.13
CA PRO A 69 2.47 6.73 1.11
C PRO A 69 2.76 5.62 2.12
N VAL A 70 4.03 5.42 2.47
CA VAL A 70 4.40 4.40 3.47
C VAL A 70 3.72 4.65 4.81
N SER A 71 3.47 5.92 5.15
CA SER A 71 2.73 6.35 6.34
C SER A 71 1.30 5.80 6.45
N ALA A 72 0.68 5.40 5.33
CA ALA A 72 -0.67 4.83 5.31
C ALA A 72 -0.69 3.30 5.50
N LEU A 73 0.47 2.63 5.49
CA LEU A 73 0.57 1.18 5.63
C LEU A 73 0.46 0.73 7.08
N ARG A 74 -0.21 -0.41 7.27
CA ARG A 74 -0.22 -1.17 8.52
C ARG A 74 0.26 -2.58 8.24
N VAL A 75 1.44 -2.95 8.77
CA VAL A 75 1.96 -4.32 8.67
C VAL A 75 1.04 -5.27 9.43
N MET A 76 0.66 -6.36 8.77
CA MET A 76 -0.10 -7.44 9.38
C MET A 76 0.88 -8.42 10.04
N HIS A 77 0.89 -8.46 11.38
CA HIS A 77 1.66 -9.48 12.09
C HIS A 77 0.94 -10.84 11.97
N CYS A 78 1.65 -11.85 11.46
CA CYS A 78 1.26 -13.24 11.70
C CYS A 78 1.68 -13.59 13.13
N GLY A 79 0.69 -13.90 13.98
CA GLY A 79 0.92 -14.51 15.30
C GLY A 79 1.27 -15.99 15.18
#